data_AF-A0A6I4HVU7-F1
#
_entry.id   AF-A0A6I4HVU7-F1
#
_cell.length_a   1.000
_cell.length_b   1.000
_cell.length_c   1.000
_cell.angle_alpha   90.00
_cell.angle_beta   90.00
_cell.angle_gamma   90.00
#
_symmetry.space_group_name_H-M   'P 1'
#
loop_
_entity.id
_entity.type
_entity.pdbx_description
1 polymer ?
#
loop_
_entity_poly.entity_id
_entity_poly.type
_entity_poly.pdbx_seq_one_letter_code
_entity_poly.pdbx_strand_id
1 'polypeptide(L)'
;MYKYLHHISDFMVATAHLSPVEECFYRRALDFYYLNEKPLPKETQSVFRRLRANTQEERDAVLIVLQEFFVEEEDGFHNKRCDSEIAAYQKVGDKNRENGKKGGRPRKEKPKENQSEGDSVNSENPQKPSGLILGSESESQKNLNHKPLTDNQYI
;
A
#
# COMPACT_ATOMS: atom_id res chain seq x y z
N MET A 1 7.37 0.66 0.26
CA MET A 1 6.26 1.22 1.03
C MET A 1 5.01 0.46 0.64
N TYR A 2 4.59 -0.40 1.54
CA TYR A 2 3.36 -1.18 1.44
C TYR A 2 2.16 -0.30 1.06
N LYS A 3 1.31 -0.80 0.17
CA LYS A 3 0.03 -0.14 -0.18
C LYS A 3 -1.04 -0.66 0.77
N TYR A 4 -1.35 0.11 1.81
CA TYR A 4 -2.37 -0.26 2.79
C TYR A 4 -3.77 -0.27 2.18
N LEU A 5 -4.42 -1.44 2.18
CA LEU A 5 -5.85 -1.58 1.88
C LEU A 5 -6.61 -1.64 3.21
N HIS A 6 -7.43 -0.63 3.44
CA HIS A 6 -8.24 -0.58 4.65
C HIS A 6 -9.56 -1.34 4.45
N HIS A 7 -9.64 -2.54 5.02
CA HIS A 7 -10.84 -3.37 4.99
C HIS A 7 -11.82 -2.92 6.09
N ILE A 8 -12.74 -2.02 5.74
CA ILE A 8 -13.64 -1.36 6.70
C ILE A 8 -14.47 -2.38 7.49
N SER A 9 -15.08 -3.36 6.81
CA SER A 9 -15.93 -4.36 7.48
C SER A 9 -15.17 -5.19 8.51
N ASP A 10 -14.00 -5.71 8.14
CA ASP A 10 -13.15 -6.49 9.06
C ASP A 10 -12.73 -5.64 10.26
N PHE A 11 -12.36 -4.38 10.01
CA PHE A 11 -11.96 -3.47 11.07
C PHE A 11 -13.11 -3.22 12.04
N MET A 12 -14.29 -2.85 11.54
CA MET A 12 -15.47 -2.59 12.38
C MET A 12 -15.88 -3.80 13.22
N VAL A 13 -15.77 -5.02 12.67
CA VAL A 13 -16.08 -6.24 13.42
C VAL A 13 -15.02 -6.51 14.49
N ALA A 14 -13.74 -6.34 14.17
CA ALA A 14 -12.64 -6.60 15.08
C ALA A 14 -12.56 -5.59 16.24
N THR A 15 -13.08 -4.38 16.07
CA THR A 15 -13.01 -3.29 17.07
C THR A 15 -14.33 -2.99 17.75
N ALA A 16 -15.39 -3.76 17.50
CA ALA A 16 -16.75 -3.45 17.97
C ALA A 16 -16.88 -3.36 19.50
N HIS A 17 -16.02 -4.05 20.25
CA HIS A 17 -15.99 -4.07 21.71
C HIS A 17 -15.06 -3.02 22.31
N LEU A 18 -14.25 -2.34 21.49
CA LEU A 18 -13.32 -1.32 21.95
C LEU A 18 -14.04 -0.02 22.25
N SER A 19 -13.55 0.70 23.25
CA SER A 19 -13.86 2.11 23.44
C SER A 19 -13.29 2.94 22.28
N PRO A 20 -13.82 4.15 22.03
CA PRO A 20 -13.28 5.03 20.99
C PRO A 20 -11.78 5.37 21.16
N VAL A 21 -11.29 5.39 22.41
CA VAL A 21 -9.88 5.66 22.72
C VAL A 21 -9.01 4.46 22.34
N GLU A 22 -9.42 3.24 22.72
CA GLU A 22 -8.72 2.01 22.33
C GLU A 22 -8.73 1.82 20.81
N GLU A 23 -9.87 2.02 20.15
CA GLU A 23 -9.97 1.94 18.69
C GLU A 23 -9.02 2.92 17.98
N CYS A 24 -8.90 4.15 18.51
CA CYS A 24 -7.97 5.15 18.02
C CYS A 24 -6.51 4.68 18.13
N PHE A 25 -6.12 4.09 19.26
CA PHE A 25 -4.76 3.58 19.44
C PHE A 25 -4.48 2.32 18.64
N TYR A 26 -5.46 1.43 18.47
CA TYR A 26 -5.35 0.32 17.55
C TYR A 26 -5.12 0.79 16.12
N ARG A 27 -5.88 1.79 15.66
CA ARG A 27 -5.68 2.40 14.35
C ARG A 27 -4.26 2.99 14.20
N ARG A 28 -3.82 3.79 15.18
CA ARG A 28 -2.47 4.39 15.14
C ARG A 28 -1.36 3.34 15.18
N ALA A 29 -1.56 2.25 15.91
CA ALA A 29 -0.61 1.14 15.96
C ALA A 29 -0.47 0.46 14.60
N LEU A 30 -1.58 0.19 13.91
CA LEU A 30 -1.57 -0.33 12.54
C LEU A 30 -0.90 0.64 11.57
N ASP A 31 -1.24 1.93 11.62
CA ASP A 31 -0.64 2.95 10.75
C ASP A 31 0.88 3.01 10.95
N PHE A 32 1.35 2.98 12.20
CA PHE A 32 2.78 2.92 12.51
C PHE A 32 3.43 1.67 11.92
N TYR A 33 2.79 0.51 12.08
CA TYR A 33 3.29 -0.77 11.61
C TYR A 33 3.47 -0.78 10.09
N TYR A 34 2.43 -0.39 9.35
CA TYR A 34 2.46 -0.38 7.89
C TYR A 34 3.36 0.72 7.32
N LEU A 35 3.45 1.87 7.98
CA LEU A 35 4.36 2.95 7.57
C LEU A 35 5.82 2.54 7.67
N ASN A 36 6.19 1.85 8.76
CA ASN A 36 7.57 1.46 9.03
C ASN A 36 7.91 0.06 8.53
N GLU A 37 6.91 -0.72 8.12
CA GLU A 37 7.01 -2.14 7.77
C GLU A 37 7.73 -2.95 8.87
N LYS A 38 7.48 -2.62 10.14
CA LYS A 38 8.20 -3.14 11.32
C LYS A 38 7.28 -3.26 12.55
N PRO A 39 7.58 -4.20 13.46
CA PRO A 39 6.86 -4.33 14.73
C PRO A 39 6.96 -3.06 15.57
N LEU A 40 6.01 -2.88 16.50
CA LEU A 40 6.15 -1.83 17.50
C LEU A 40 7.29 -2.19 18.46
N PRO A 41 8.05 -1.22 18.97
CA PRO A 41 9.15 -1.52 19.88
C PRO A 41 8.69 -2.27 21.13
N LYS A 42 9.54 -3.18 21.63
CA LYS A 42 9.32 -3.90 22.89
C LYS A 42 9.19 -2.97 24.10
N GLU A 43 9.97 -1.89 24.12
CA GLU A 43 9.92 -0.89 25.18
C GLU A 43 8.62 -0.07 25.12
N THR A 44 7.70 -0.32 26.04
CA THR A 44 6.36 0.27 26.03
C THR A 44 6.38 1.80 26.10
N GLN A 45 7.34 2.40 26.80
CA GLN A 45 7.50 3.87 26.81
C GLN A 45 7.78 4.43 25.41
N SER A 46 8.53 3.69 24.58
CA SER A 46 8.75 4.06 23.18
C SER A 46 7.45 3.97 22.38
N VAL A 47 6.64 2.94 22.64
CA VAL A 47 5.33 2.76 22.00
C VAL A 47 4.42 3.94 22.33
N PHE A 48 4.27 4.31 23.61
CA PHE A 48 3.45 5.45 24.03
C PHE A 48 3.84 6.74 23.31
N ARG A 49 5.14 7.04 23.25
CA ARG A 49 5.65 8.22 22.55
C ARG A 49 5.35 8.18 21.04
N ARG A 50 5.48 7.02 20.40
CA ARG A 50 5.22 6.86 18.94
C ARG A 50 3.74 6.96 18.61
N LEU A 51 2.88 6.42 19.47
CA LEU A 51 1.42 6.48 19.32
C LEU A 51 0.81 7.77 19.87
N ARG A 52 1.64 8.63 20.47
CA ARG A 52 1.28 9.93 21.07
C ARG A 52 0.29 9.79 22.25
N ALA A 53 0.44 8.72 23.03
CA ALA A 53 -0.30 8.51 24.28
C ALA A 53 0.39 9.27 25.42
N ASN A 54 -0.17 10.41 25.81
CA ASN A 54 0.39 11.32 26.79
C ASN A 54 -0.28 11.18 28.16
N THR A 55 -1.58 10.93 28.21
CA THR A 55 -2.34 10.76 29.46
C THR A 55 -2.28 9.32 29.96
N GLN A 56 -2.66 9.09 31.23
CA GLN A 56 -2.72 7.73 31.78
C GLN A 56 -3.78 6.89 31.06
N GLU A 57 -4.97 7.45 30.85
CA GLU A 57 -6.07 6.81 30.11
C GLU A 57 -5.64 6.36 28.71
N GLU A 58 -4.91 7.22 27.99
CA GLU A 58 -4.38 6.89 26.66
C GLU A 58 -3.35 5.75 26.71
N ARG A 59 -2.50 5.71 27.74
CA ARG A 59 -1.50 4.65 27.90
C ARG A 59 -2.15 3.32 28.25
N ASP A 60 -3.16 3.34 29.11
CA ASP A 60 -3.93 2.15 29.47
C ASP A 60 -4.64 1.57 28.24
N ALA A 61 -5.24 2.43 27.40
CA ALA A 61 -5.82 2.02 26.13
C ALA A 61 -4.79 1.39 25.18
N VAL A 62 -3.57 1.94 25.09
CA VAL A 62 -2.48 1.31 24.31
C VAL A 62 -2.13 -0.06 24.85
N LEU A 63 -2.03 -0.23 26.17
CA LEU A 63 -1.71 -1.52 26.79
C LEU A 63 -2.77 -2.59 26.48
N ILE A 64 -4.05 -2.23 26.58
CA ILE A 64 -5.18 -3.12 26.23
C ILE A 64 -5.08 -3.56 24.77
N VAL A 65 -4.85 -2.60 23.87
CA VAL A 65 -4.68 -2.88 22.43
C VAL A 65 -3.48 -3.79 22.17
N LEU A 66 -2.33 -3.54 22.80
CA LEU A 66 -1.14 -4.38 22.64
C LEU A 66 -1.40 -5.80 23.14
N GLN A 67 -2.08 -5.95 24.28
CA GLN A 67 -2.42 -7.25 24.84
C GLN A 67 -3.37 -8.05 23.95
N GLU A 68 -4.33 -7.38 23.29
CA GLU A 68 -5.37 -8.05 22.52
C GLU A 68 -4.96 -8.35 21.07
N PHE A 69 -4.34 -7.39 20.39
CA PHE A 69 -4.10 -7.47 18.94
C PHE A 69 -2.64 -7.76 18.56
N PHE A 70 -1.73 -7.76 19.54
CA PHE A 70 -0.32 -7.95 19.29
C PHE A 70 0.26 -9.09 20.14
N VAL A 71 1.35 -9.67 19.65
CA VAL A 71 2.13 -10.69 20.33
C VAL A 71 3.50 -10.10 20.64
N GLU A 72 3.91 -10.15 21.89
CA GLU A 72 5.26 -9.74 22.28
C GLU A 72 6.27 -10.83 21.88
N GLU A 73 7.24 -10.45 21.06
CA GLU A 73 8.34 -11.30 20.60
C GLU A 73 9.70 -10.70 21.03
N GLU A 74 10.80 -11.20 20.47
CA GLU A 74 12.15 -10.75 20.86
C GLU A 74 12.42 -9.30 20.42
N ASP A 75 11.98 -8.92 19.22
CA ASP A 75 12.24 -7.63 18.58
C ASP A 75 11.11 -6.61 18.75
N GLY A 76 9.93 -7.01 19.20
CA GLY A 76 8.82 -6.08 19.45
C GLY A 76 7.45 -6.72 19.60
N PHE A 77 6.41 -5.89 19.43
CA PHE A 77 5.02 -6.31 19.37
C PHE A 77 4.59 -6.52 17.92
N HIS A 78 4.24 -7.75 17.61
CA HIS A 78 3.87 -8.23 16.28
C HIS A 78 2.37 -8.30 16.07
N ASN A 79 1.92 -7.89 14.89
CA ASN A 79 0.56 -8.15 14.45
C ASN A 79 0.59 -9.14 13.29
N LYS A 80 0.02 -10.33 13.52
CA LYS A 80 0.04 -11.45 12.55
C LYS A 80 -0.45 -11.06 11.16
N ARG A 81 -1.49 -10.23 11.09
CA ARG A 81 -2.04 -9.76 9.80
C ARG A 81 -1.05 -8.83 9.11
N CYS A 82 -0.52 -7.84 9.83
CA CYS A 82 0.47 -6.92 9.28
C CYS A 82 1.69 -7.66 8.75
N ASP A 83 2.24 -8.60 9.52
CA ASP A 83 3.41 -9.39 9.11
C ASP A 83 3.15 -10.19 7.85
N SER A 84 2.00 -10.87 7.78
CA SER A 84 1.61 -11.65 6.60
C SER A 84 1.46 -10.77 5.36
N GLU A 85 0.82 -9.60 5.49
CA GLU A 85 0.60 -8.67 4.38
C GLU A 85 1.91 -8.04 3.89
N ILE A 86 2.79 -7.63 4.81
CA ILE A 86 4.10 -7.05 4.50
C ILE A 86 4.99 -8.09 3.82
N ALA A 87 5.05 -9.32 4.35
CA ALA A 87 5.84 -10.40 3.75
C ALA A 87 5.37 -10.74 2.32
N ALA A 88 4.06 -10.78 2.09
CA ALA A 88 3.50 -11.00 0.77
C ALA A 88 3.88 -9.88 -0.21
N TYR A 89 3.80 -8.62 0.23
CA TYR A 89 4.19 -7.46 -0.58
C TYR A 89 5.69 -7.48 -0.92
N GLN A 90 6.54 -7.72 0.07
CA GLN A 90 8.01 -7.78 -0.13
C GLN A 90 8.41 -8.89 -1.09
N LYS A 91 7.80 -10.08 -0.99
CA LYS A 91 8.04 -11.20 -1.91
C LYS A 91 7.74 -10.84 -3.37
N VAL A 92 6.67 -10.09 -3.63
CA VAL A 92 6.34 -9.60 -4.98
C VAL A 92 7.36 -8.55 -5.44
N GLY A 93 7.74 -7.64 -4.55
CA GLY A 93 8.77 -6.62 -4.79
C GLY A 93 10.11 -7.22 -5.20
N ASP A 94 10.57 -8.24 -4.47
CA ASP A 94 11.83 -8.93 -4.73
C ASP A 94 11.82 -9.67 -6.07
N LYS A 95 10.74 -10.41 -6.36
CA LYS A 95 10.56 -11.06 -7.67
C LYS A 95 10.61 -10.05 -8.82
N ASN A 96 9.95 -8.91 -8.66
CA ASN A 96 9.96 -7.85 -9.66
C ASN A 96 11.35 -7.22 -9.82
N ARG A 97 12.07 -7.04 -8.72
CA ARG A 97 13.46 -6.54 -8.73
C ARG A 97 14.40 -7.51 -9.43
N GLU A 98 14.29 -8.82 -9.18
CA GLU A 98 15.06 -9.85 -9.87
C GLU A 98 14.76 -9.89 -11.37
N ASN A 99 13.47 -9.82 -11.74
CA ASN A 99 13.07 -9.77 -13.15
C ASN A 99 13.58 -8.49 -13.83
N GLY A 100 13.57 -7.36 -13.12
CA GLY A 100 14.15 -6.10 -13.59
C GLY A 100 15.64 -6.21 -13.87
N LYS A 101 16.41 -6.85 -12.97
CA LYS A 101 17.85 -7.12 -13.16
C LYS A 101 18.14 -7.99 -14.39
N LYS A 102 17.22 -8.89 -14.74
CA LYS A 102 17.32 -9.77 -15.93
C LYS A 102 16.92 -9.08 -17.24
N GLY A 103 16.68 -7.76 -17.22
CA GLY A 103 16.29 -7.00 -18.40
C GLY A 103 14.79 -7.09 -18.65
N GLY A 104 13.98 -6.58 -17.71
CA GLY A 104 12.52 -6.73 -17.64
C GLY A 104 11.70 -6.36 -18.89
N ARG A 105 12.33 -5.82 -19.94
CA ARG A 105 11.75 -5.72 -21.28
C ARG A 105 12.37 -6.80 -22.18
N PRO A 106 11.57 -7.76 -22.70
CA PRO A 106 12.04 -8.71 -23.69
C PRO A 106 12.75 -7.97 -24.84
N ARG A 107 13.97 -8.38 -25.17
CA ARG A 107 14.72 -7.78 -26.27
C ARG A 107 13.91 -8.04 -27.54
N LYS A 108 13.53 -6.98 -28.26
CA LYS A 108 13.00 -7.15 -29.62
C LYS A 108 14.07 -7.89 -30.42
N GLU A 109 13.79 -9.12 -30.81
CA GLU A 109 14.64 -9.83 -31.77
C GLU A 109 14.68 -8.97 -33.03
N LYS A 110 15.88 -8.57 -33.46
CA LYS A 110 16.05 -7.96 -34.77
C LYS A 110 15.70 -9.06 -35.79
N PRO A 111 14.87 -8.79 -36.81
CA PRO A 111 14.67 -9.73 -37.91
C PRO A 111 16.04 -10.13 -38.46
N LYS A 112 16.29 -11.43 -38.60
CA LYS A 112 17.50 -11.91 -39.28
C LYS A 112 17.49 -11.33 -40.69
N GLU A 113 18.52 -10.55 -41.03
CA GLU A 113 18.78 -10.10 -42.40
C GLU A 113 18.87 -11.33 -43.31
N ASN A 114 17.84 -11.54 -44.12
CA ASN A 114 18.00 -12.18 -45.42
C ASN A 114 17.87 -11.05 -46.45
N GLN A 115 18.99 -10.81 -47.14
CA GLN A 115 19.06 -9.91 -48.28
C GLN A 115 18.20 -10.46 -49.43
N SER A 116 17.24 -9.66 -49.90
CA SER A 116 16.96 -9.52 -51.34
C SER A 116 15.96 -8.38 -51.54
N GLU A 117 16.35 -7.44 -52.38
CA GLU A 117 15.65 -6.23 -52.82
C GLU A 117 14.25 -6.49 -53.40
N GLY A 118 13.35 -5.51 -53.27
CA GLY A 118 12.15 -5.43 -54.11
C GLY A 118 10.93 -4.80 -53.46
N ASP A 119 10.69 -3.54 -53.80
CA ASP A 119 9.41 -2.82 -53.85
C ASP A 119 8.68 -2.33 -52.59
N SER A 120 8.52 -1.00 -52.59
CA SER A 120 7.61 -0.18 -51.80
C SER A 120 6.17 -0.67 -51.85
N VAL A 121 5.52 -0.87 -50.69
CA VAL A 121 4.11 -0.48 -50.50
C VAL A 121 3.70 -0.38 -49.02
N ASN A 122 3.08 0.76 -48.71
CA ASN A 122 2.07 1.06 -47.70
C ASN A 122 2.35 0.81 -46.19
N SER A 123 2.46 1.95 -45.51
CA SER A 123 2.29 2.14 -44.07
C SER A 123 0.83 1.88 -43.69
N GLU A 124 0.53 0.70 -43.13
CA GLU A 124 -0.69 0.46 -42.36
C GLU A 124 -0.34 0.01 -40.94
N ASN A 125 -0.89 0.77 -39.99
CA ASN A 125 -0.70 0.68 -38.56
C ASN A 125 -1.38 -0.58 -37.97
N PRO A 126 -0.69 -1.48 -37.25
CA PRO A 126 -1.35 -2.62 -36.62
C PRO A 126 -2.09 -2.22 -35.33
N GLN A 127 -3.37 -2.56 -35.33
CA GLN A 127 -4.34 -2.37 -34.25
C GLN A 127 -3.87 -2.94 -32.89
N LYS A 128 -4.25 -2.21 -31.83
CA LYS A 128 -4.23 -2.63 -30.41
C LYS A 128 -4.74 -4.06 -30.24
N PRO A 129 -4.02 -4.97 -29.57
CA PRO A 129 -4.65 -6.17 -29.03
C PRO A 129 -5.56 -5.79 -27.86
N SER A 130 -6.81 -6.20 -27.99
CA SER A 130 -7.89 -6.15 -27.03
C SER A 130 -7.46 -6.75 -25.69
N GLY A 131 -7.68 -5.98 -24.62
CA GLY A 131 -7.32 -6.35 -23.26
C GLY A 131 -8.09 -7.57 -22.76
N LEU A 132 -7.38 -8.38 -21.97
CA LEU A 132 -7.95 -9.33 -21.04
C LEU A 132 -8.91 -8.60 -20.10
N ILE A 133 -10.17 -8.99 -20.13
CA ILE A 133 -11.18 -8.60 -19.15
C ILE A 133 -10.99 -9.50 -17.93
N LEU A 134 -10.59 -8.90 -16.81
CA LEU A 134 -10.90 -9.42 -15.48
C LEU A 134 -11.42 -8.23 -14.66
N GLY A 135 -12.71 -8.29 -14.31
CA GLY A 135 -13.43 -7.26 -13.55
C GLY A 135 -12.74 -6.89 -12.23
N SER A 136 -12.99 -5.74 -11.62
CA SER A 136 -14.18 -4.89 -11.63
C SER A 136 -13.77 -3.47 -11.24
N GLU A 137 -13.92 -2.49 -12.14
CA GLU A 137 -13.69 -1.08 -11.82
C GLU A 137 -15.01 -0.44 -11.38
N SER A 138 -15.08 -0.05 -10.11
CA SER A 138 -16.16 0.75 -9.56
C SER A 138 -16.18 2.14 -10.22
N GLU A 139 -17.31 2.50 -10.80
CA GLU A 139 -17.59 3.82 -11.36
C GLU A 139 -17.55 4.92 -10.28
N SER A 140 -16.44 5.63 -10.12
CA SER A 140 -16.45 6.92 -9.41
C SER A 140 -15.24 7.82 -9.65
N GLN A 141 -14.76 7.93 -10.89
CA GLN A 141 -13.82 8.99 -11.28
C GLN A 141 -14.28 9.66 -12.57
N LYS A 142 -15.44 10.31 -12.51
CA LYS A 142 -15.82 11.36 -13.45
C LYS A 142 -15.96 12.67 -12.67
N ASN A 143 -15.27 13.69 -13.18
CA ASN A 143 -15.37 15.12 -12.86
C ASN A 143 -14.65 15.63 -11.61
N LEU A 144 -13.44 16.14 -11.80
CA LEU A 144 -13.00 17.41 -11.20
C LEU A 144 -12.02 18.11 -12.16
N ASN A 145 -12.55 18.73 -13.22
CA ASN A 145 -11.86 19.83 -13.91
C ASN A 145 -12.26 21.12 -13.19
N HIS A 146 -11.40 21.66 -12.33
CA HIS A 146 -11.53 23.05 -11.88
C HIS A 146 -10.26 23.81 -12.25
N LYS A 147 -10.40 24.79 -13.14
CA LYS A 147 -9.40 25.83 -13.39
C LYS A 147 -9.42 26.83 -12.22
N PRO A 148 -8.27 27.36 -11.78
CA PRO A 148 -8.24 28.39 -10.75
C PRO A 148 -8.76 29.71 -11.31
N LEU A 149 -9.71 30.34 -10.62
CA LEU A 149 -10.06 31.75 -10.81
C LEU A 149 -9.23 32.56 -9.81
N THR A 150 -8.13 33.13 -10.27
CA THR A 150 -7.51 34.27 -9.61
C THR A 150 -8.07 35.53 -10.22
N ASP A 151 -8.72 36.37 -9.41
CA ASP A 151 -8.68 37.81 -9.63
C ASP A 151 -8.54 38.51 -8.28
N ASN A 152 -7.29 38.91 -8.00
CA ASN A 152 -6.98 39.97 -7.06
C ASN A 152 -7.36 41.29 -7.72
N GLN A 153 -8.36 42.01 -7.20
CA GLN A 153 -8.38 43.47 -7.37
C GLN A 153 -8.81 44.16 -6.08
N TYR A 154 -7.87 44.96 -5.59
CA TYR A 154 -8.01 46.03 -4.61
C TYR A 154 -9.04 47.06 -5.10
N ILE A 155 -9.93 47.51 -4.22
CA ILE A 155 -10.05 48.85 -3.61
C ILE A 155 -11.27 48.84 -2.69
#